data_AF-A0A0L0T3S4-F1
#
_entry.id   AF-A0A0L0T3S4-F1
#
_cell.length_a   1.000
_cell.length_b   1.000
_cell.length_c   1.000
_cell.angle_alpha   90.00
_cell.angle_beta   90.00
_cell.angle_gamma   90.00
#
_symmetry.space_group_name_H-M   'P 1'
#
loop_
_entity.id
_entity.type
_entity.pdbx_description
1 polymer ?
#
loop_
_entity_poly.entity_id
_entity_poly.type
_entity_poly.pdbx_seq_one_letter_code
_entity_poly.pdbx_strand_id
1 'polypeptide(L)'
;MASTASALVNDYLAPAVDAALQIAEGLAGPDYAVPVLVAAAVTVLVGAGTALLSRRSATAPAVPAPPPLSPEAKRLKYLKKLLKSARQRIDDLDHQAGDVARVALPPVMADADSIRDDDEATAVATDKVVKQLQYLDEKGHKLLEALDNVKTHGILLEFTHKYPLPDEAEGEDDDEDDVLPPQDRLLRRITAEFEDVDRERIAAQFEALKANRKALVTALLATLARLEDMISSLIKVYRQRKEAEEQARAAAAPPSSALDGEDSAPSAPAEEDEVQA
;
A
#
# COMPACT_ATOMS: atom_id res chain seq x y z
N MET A 1 -39.42 6.02 -51.73
CA MET A 1 -39.20 6.73 -50.45
C MET A 1 -37.77 6.47 -50.03
N ALA A 2 -36.85 7.40 -50.29
CA ALA A 2 -35.46 7.29 -49.82
C ALA A 2 -35.47 7.46 -48.29
N SER A 3 -34.88 6.52 -47.56
CA SER A 3 -34.99 6.46 -46.10
C SER A 3 -34.33 7.68 -45.45
N THR A 4 -34.81 8.07 -44.28
CA THR A 4 -34.26 9.15 -43.42
C THR A 4 -32.76 8.99 -43.13
N ALA A 5 -32.20 7.78 -43.29
CA ALA A 5 -30.76 7.54 -43.20
C ALA A 5 -29.99 8.15 -44.39
N SER A 6 -30.57 8.17 -45.60
CA SER A 6 -29.95 8.74 -46.80
C SER A 6 -29.86 10.27 -46.74
N ALA A 7 -30.83 10.92 -46.10
CA ALA A 7 -30.79 12.38 -45.87
C ALA A 7 -29.74 12.75 -44.82
N LEU A 8 -29.66 12.00 -43.72
CA LEU A 8 -28.67 12.22 -42.66
C LEU A 8 -27.22 12.05 -43.15
N VAL A 9 -26.96 11.08 -44.03
CA VAL A 9 -25.64 10.90 -44.65
C VAL A 9 -25.31 12.04 -45.60
N ASN A 10 -26.26 12.51 -46.43
CA ASN A 10 -26.01 13.62 -47.34
C ASN A 10 -25.89 14.97 -46.64
N ASP A 11 -26.66 15.23 -45.59
CA ASP A 11 -26.69 16.53 -44.92
C ASP A 11 -25.51 16.74 -43.95
N TYR A 12 -24.92 15.66 -43.42
CA TYR A 12 -23.83 15.74 -42.43
C TYR A 12 -22.49 15.16 -42.90
N LEU A 13 -22.51 14.10 -43.70
CA LEU A 13 -21.29 13.39 -44.08
C LEU A 13 -20.61 14.05 -45.28
N ALA A 14 -21.40 14.50 -46.28
CA ALA A 14 -20.84 15.13 -47.47
C ALA A 14 -20.10 16.45 -47.17
N PRO A 15 -20.63 17.40 -46.37
CA PRO A 15 -19.92 18.65 -46.06
C PRO A 15 -18.67 18.42 -45.20
N ALA A 16 -18.70 17.41 -44.32
CA ALA A 16 -17.57 17.10 -43.44
C ALA A 16 -16.43 16.40 -44.18
N VAL A 17 -16.74 15.55 -45.18
CA VAL A 17 -15.76 14.94 -46.07
C VAL A 17 -15.14 15.99 -46.98
N ASP A 18 -15.92 16.92 -47.53
CA ASP A 18 -15.40 18.04 -48.34
C ASP A 18 -14.48 18.95 -47.51
N ALA A 19 -14.87 19.31 -46.29
CA ALA A 19 -14.03 20.10 -45.40
C ALA A 19 -12.71 19.37 -45.03
N ALA A 20 -12.77 18.06 -44.79
CA ALA A 20 -11.59 17.25 -44.51
C ALA A 20 -10.66 17.13 -45.73
N LEU A 21 -11.21 17.04 -46.94
CA LEU A 21 -10.45 17.05 -48.19
C LEU A 21 -9.78 18.41 -48.43
N GLN A 22 -10.47 19.52 -48.19
CA GLN A 22 -9.88 20.86 -48.29
C GLN A 22 -8.74 21.06 -47.27
N ILE A 23 -8.89 20.54 -46.06
CA ILE A 23 -7.83 20.58 -45.04
C ILE A 23 -6.65 19.69 -45.44
N ALA A 24 -6.91 18.51 -46.00
CA ALA A 24 -5.87 17.59 -46.49
C ALA A 24 -5.14 18.16 -47.72
N GLU A 25 -5.82 18.89 -48.61
CA GLU A 25 -5.20 19.59 -49.75
C GLU A 25 -4.33 20.77 -49.31
N GLY A 26 -4.65 21.42 -48.18
CA GLY A 26 -3.85 22.51 -47.61
C GLY A 26 -2.61 22.06 -46.82
N LEU A 27 -2.61 20.84 -46.30
CA LEU A 27 -1.50 20.23 -45.57
C LEU A 27 -0.65 19.41 -46.54
N ALA A 28 0.31 20.06 -47.19
CA ALA A 28 1.17 19.50 -48.22
C ALA A 28 1.83 18.16 -47.83
N GLY A 29 1.27 17.05 -48.30
CA GLY A 29 1.94 15.74 -48.36
C GLY A 29 0.99 14.53 -48.25
N PRO A 30 1.15 13.49 -49.08
CA PRO A 30 0.31 12.28 -49.04
C PRO A 30 0.41 11.51 -47.72
N ASP A 31 1.50 11.72 -46.96
CA ASP A 31 1.76 11.05 -45.68
C ASP A 31 0.83 11.52 -44.55
N TYR A 32 0.20 12.70 -44.68
CA TYR A 32 -0.71 13.26 -43.67
C TYR A 32 -2.18 13.22 -44.09
N ALA A 33 -2.48 12.96 -45.37
CA ALA A 33 -3.84 12.92 -45.88
C ALA A 33 -4.66 11.77 -45.26
N VAL A 34 -4.07 10.57 -45.15
CA VAL A 34 -4.77 9.38 -44.63
C VAL A 34 -5.10 9.50 -43.14
N PRO A 35 -4.17 9.89 -42.24
CA PRO A 35 -4.49 10.09 -40.83
C PRO A 35 -5.54 11.19 -40.59
N VAL A 36 -5.50 12.28 -41.37
CA VAL A 36 -6.47 13.39 -41.26
C VAL A 36 -7.86 12.97 -41.72
N LEU A 37 -7.96 12.23 -42.84
CA LEU A 37 -9.24 11.68 -43.32
C LEU A 37 -9.83 10.67 -42.33
N VAL A 38 -9.00 9.82 -41.71
CA VAL A 38 -9.44 8.88 -40.67
C VAL A 38 -9.92 9.63 -39.43
N ALA A 39 -9.19 10.65 -38.96
CA ALA A 39 -9.58 11.45 -37.81
C ALA A 39 -10.90 12.22 -38.06
N ALA A 40 -11.07 12.78 -39.26
CA ALA A 40 -12.30 13.45 -39.65
C ALA A 40 -13.48 12.46 -39.72
N ALA A 41 -13.30 11.29 -40.34
CA ALA A 41 -14.33 10.26 -40.43
C ALA A 41 -14.75 9.74 -39.04
N VAL A 42 -13.79 9.51 -38.13
CA VAL A 42 -14.07 9.12 -36.74
C VAL A 42 -14.83 10.23 -36.00
N THR A 43 -14.43 11.49 -36.16
CA THR A 43 -15.09 12.63 -35.52
C THR A 43 -16.54 12.77 -36.01
N VAL A 44 -16.78 12.58 -37.32
CA VAL A 44 -18.13 12.58 -37.91
C VAL A 44 -18.96 11.40 -37.42
N LEU A 45 -18.40 10.19 -37.33
CA LEU A 45 -19.12 9.02 -36.81
C LEU A 45 -19.47 9.16 -35.31
N VAL A 46 -18.57 9.73 -34.50
CA VAL A 46 -18.82 10.02 -33.09
C VAL A 46 -19.85 11.15 -32.94
N GLY A 47 -19.74 12.21 -33.73
CA GLY A 47 -20.71 13.32 -33.77
C GLY A 47 -22.10 12.89 -34.23
N ALA A 48 -22.18 12.08 -35.30
CA ALA A 48 -23.43 11.52 -35.79
C ALA A 48 -24.02 10.51 -34.79
N GLY A 49 -23.18 9.68 -34.15
CA GLY A 49 -23.60 8.75 -33.10
C GLY A 49 -24.17 9.47 -31.88
N THR A 50 -23.51 10.53 -31.41
CA THR A 50 -24.01 11.37 -30.30
C THR A 50 -25.26 12.16 -30.69
N ALA A 51 -25.36 12.67 -31.92
CA ALA A 51 -26.57 13.35 -32.41
C ALA A 51 -27.75 12.38 -32.58
N LEU A 52 -27.51 11.16 -33.05
CA LEU A 52 -28.50 10.09 -33.14
C LEU A 52 -28.97 9.65 -31.74
N LEU A 53 -28.05 9.47 -30.79
CA LEU A 53 -28.38 9.19 -29.39
C LEU A 53 -29.19 10.33 -28.76
N SER A 54 -28.83 11.58 -29.05
CA SER A 54 -29.53 12.77 -28.55
C SER A 54 -30.94 12.90 -29.17
N ARG A 55 -31.12 12.61 -30.46
CA ARG A 55 -32.45 12.59 -31.12
C ARG A 55 -33.32 11.42 -30.66
N ARG A 56 -32.72 10.25 -30.42
CA ARG A 56 -33.43 9.10 -29.83
C ARG A 56 -33.83 9.41 -28.38
N SER A 57 -33.01 10.17 -27.66
CA SER A 57 -33.33 10.65 -26.31
C SER A 57 -34.35 11.79 -26.30
N ALA A 58 -34.49 12.56 -27.38
CA ALA A 58 -35.49 13.62 -27.53
C ALA A 58 -36.86 13.12 -28.01
N THR A 59 -36.92 11.91 -28.60
CA THR A 59 -38.16 11.28 -29.08
C THR A 59 -38.55 10.01 -28.32
N ALA A 60 -37.70 9.54 -27.41
CA ALA A 60 -38.13 8.58 -26.40
C ALA A 60 -39.12 9.28 -25.44
N PRO A 61 -40.27 8.67 -25.12
CA PRO A 61 -41.08 9.16 -24.02
C PRO A 61 -40.16 9.28 -22.81
N ALA A 62 -40.21 10.42 -22.11
CA ALA A 62 -39.38 10.68 -20.94
C ALA A 62 -39.42 9.45 -20.03
N VAL A 63 -38.33 8.67 -20.01
CA VAL A 63 -38.21 7.58 -19.05
C VAL A 63 -38.28 8.27 -17.70
N PRO A 64 -39.31 7.98 -16.89
CA PRO A 64 -39.47 8.65 -15.62
C PRO A 64 -38.15 8.50 -14.86
N ALA A 65 -37.61 9.63 -14.38
CA ALA A 65 -36.39 9.63 -13.61
C ALA A 65 -36.52 8.51 -12.54
N PRO A 66 -35.51 7.63 -12.41
CA PRO A 66 -35.59 6.54 -11.45
C PRO A 66 -35.95 7.14 -10.09
N PRO A 67 -36.92 6.56 -9.37
CA PRO A 67 -37.39 7.15 -8.12
C PRO A 67 -36.19 7.38 -7.19
N PRO A 68 -36.15 8.51 -6.48
CA PRO A 68 -35.05 8.79 -5.56
C PRO A 68 -34.93 7.62 -4.58
N LEU A 69 -33.72 7.06 -4.45
CA LEU A 69 -33.45 5.96 -3.53
C LEU A 69 -33.97 6.31 -2.13
N SER A 70 -34.62 5.34 -1.48
CA SER A 70 -35.00 5.47 -0.08
C SER A 70 -33.76 5.79 0.78
N PRO A 71 -33.93 6.49 1.91
CA PRO A 71 -32.83 6.76 2.85
C PRO A 71 -32.06 5.48 3.24
N GLU A 72 -32.79 4.40 3.48
CA GLU A 72 -32.27 3.06 3.78
C GLU A 72 -31.42 2.49 2.62
N ALA A 73 -31.91 2.55 1.39
CA ALA A 73 -31.15 2.08 0.23
C ALA A 73 -29.86 2.88 0.01
N LYS A 74 -29.84 4.18 0.37
CA LYS A 74 -28.63 5.01 0.35
C LYS A 74 -27.64 4.58 1.44
N ARG A 75 -28.12 4.30 2.66
CA ARG A 75 -27.32 3.77 3.79
C ARG A 75 -26.68 2.44 3.43
N LEU A 76 -27.49 1.47 2.99
CA LEU A 76 -27.02 0.16 2.56
C LEU A 76 -25.99 0.25 1.42
N LYS A 77 -26.24 1.08 0.41
CA LYS A 77 -25.28 1.33 -0.68
C LYS A 77 -23.97 1.91 -0.17
N TYR A 78 -24.02 2.81 0.81
CA TYR A 78 -22.82 3.40 1.41
C TYR A 78 -22.03 2.37 2.22
N LEU A 79 -22.69 1.59 3.07
CA LEU A 79 -22.05 0.54 3.85
C LEU A 79 -21.37 -0.49 2.96
N LYS A 80 -22.06 -0.98 1.92
CA LYS A 80 -21.49 -1.87 0.90
C LYS A 80 -20.27 -1.26 0.20
N LYS A 81 -20.28 0.05 -0.06
CA LYS A 81 -19.12 0.77 -0.63
C LYS A 81 -17.93 0.77 0.34
N LEU A 82 -18.17 1.04 1.63
CA LEU A 82 -17.10 1.06 2.64
C LEU A 82 -16.47 -0.33 2.83
N LEU A 83 -17.29 -1.38 2.94
CA LEU A 83 -16.83 -2.76 3.03
C LEU A 83 -16.01 -3.17 1.81
N LYS A 84 -16.47 -2.80 0.60
CA LYS A 84 -15.71 -3.03 -0.65
C LYS A 84 -14.36 -2.30 -0.63
N SER A 85 -14.33 -1.05 -0.20
CA SER A 85 -13.09 -0.26 -0.11
C SER A 85 -12.09 -0.83 0.90
N ALA A 86 -12.57 -1.30 2.05
CA ALA A 86 -11.72 -1.93 3.05
C ALA A 86 -11.14 -3.26 2.55
N ARG A 87 -11.95 -4.06 1.85
CA ARG A 87 -11.49 -5.29 1.20
C ARG A 87 -10.35 -5.00 0.23
N GLN A 88 -10.56 -4.04 -0.68
CA GLN A 88 -9.52 -3.68 -1.66
C GLN A 88 -8.21 -3.28 -0.97
N ARG A 89 -8.29 -2.47 0.10
CA ARG A 89 -7.10 -2.08 0.87
C ARG A 89 -6.38 -3.26 1.51
N ILE A 90 -7.12 -4.24 2.05
CA ILE A 90 -6.53 -5.47 2.60
C ILE A 90 -5.87 -6.28 1.48
N ASP A 91 -6.54 -6.42 0.34
CA ASP A 91 -6.00 -7.16 -0.81
C ASP A 91 -4.72 -6.49 -1.36
N ASP A 92 -4.69 -5.15 -1.41
CA ASP A 92 -3.51 -4.37 -1.82
C ASP A 92 -2.34 -4.55 -0.84
N LEU A 93 -2.62 -4.59 0.47
CA LEU A 93 -1.62 -4.81 1.52
C LEU A 93 -1.12 -6.27 1.54
N ASP A 94 -1.99 -7.24 1.25
CA ASP A 94 -1.61 -8.64 1.09
C ASP A 94 -0.64 -8.82 -0.09
N HIS A 95 -0.91 -8.15 -1.22
CA HIS A 95 0.01 -8.16 -2.35
C HIS A 95 1.38 -7.59 -1.99
N GLN A 96 1.42 -6.43 -1.31
CA GLN A 96 2.67 -5.80 -0.87
C GLN A 96 3.43 -6.65 0.16
N ALA A 97 2.71 -7.30 1.08
CA ALA A 97 3.29 -8.25 2.03
C ALA A 97 3.85 -9.48 1.30
N GLY A 98 3.14 -9.97 0.28
CA GLY A 98 3.58 -11.01 -0.62
C GLY A 98 4.89 -10.65 -1.33
N ASP A 99 5.03 -9.42 -1.83
CA ASP A 99 6.27 -8.94 -2.44
C ASP A 99 7.44 -8.94 -1.46
N VAL A 100 7.20 -8.54 -0.21
CA VAL A 100 8.25 -8.60 0.83
C VAL A 100 8.64 -10.06 1.10
N ALA A 101 7.68 -10.92 1.42
CA ALA A 101 7.95 -12.27 1.89
C ALA A 101 8.42 -13.24 0.79
N ARG A 102 7.92 -13.10 -0.45
CA ARG A 102 8.15 -14.06 -1.54
C ARG A 102 9.11 -13.56 -2.61
N VAL A 103 9.29 -12.24 -2.74
CA VAL A 103 10.14 -11.67 -3.79
C VAL A 103 11.41 -11.08 -3.20
N ALA A 104 11.29 -10.19 -2.21
CA ALA A 104 12.43 -9.44 -1.69
C ALA A 104 13.23 -10.21 -0.63
N LEU A 105 12.56 -10.97 0.24
CA LEU A 105 13.20 -11.69 1.34
C LEU A 105 14.09 -12.86 0.89
N PRO A 106 13.66 -13.77 -0.02
CA PRO A 106 14.45 -14.94 -0.38
C PRO A 106 15.88 -14.67 -0.89
N PRO A 107 16.14 -13.68 -1.78
CA PRO A 107 17.51 -13.40 -2.22
C PRO A 107 18.39 -12.87 -1.09
N VAL A 108 17.86 -11.99 -0.23
CA VAL A 108 18.61 -11.47 0.93
C VAL A 108 18.89 -12.58 1.93
N MET A 109 17.98 -13.55 2.08
CA MET A 109 18.22 -14.74 2.88
C MET A 109 19.33 -15.63 2.31
N ALA A 110 19.35 -15.85 0.99
CA ALA A 110 20.42 -16.61 0.34
C ALA A 110 21.78 -15.93 0.52
N ASP A 111 21.83 -14.60 0.37
CA ASP A 111 23.04 -13.80 0.63
C ASP A 111 23.48 -13.92 2.10
N ALA A 112 22.55 -13.84 3.05
CA ALA A 112 22.84 -14.01 4.48
C ALA A 112 23.40 -15.39 4.81
N ASP A 113 22.85 -16.46 4.22
CA ASP A 113 23.33 -17.82 4.44
C ASP A 113 24.71 -18.05 3.82
N SER A 114 25.02 -17.42 2.68
CA SER A 114 26.34 -17.52 2.02
C SER A 114 27.49 -16.90 2.84
N ILE A 115 27.18 -16.00 3.77
CA ILE A 115 28.18 -15.34 4.62
C ILE A 115 28.71 -16.28 5.73
N ARG A 116 28.13 -17.49 5.88
CA ARG A 116 28.38 -18.33 7.04
C ARG A 116 29.69 -19.13 7.04
N ASP A 117 30.31 -19.49 5.91
CA ASP A 117 31.24 -20.64 5.98
C ASP A 117 32.73 -20.50 5.62
N ASP A 118 33.29 -19.62 4.76
CA ASP A 118 34.78 -19.66 4.56
C ASP A 118 35.48 -18.46 3.89
N ASP A 119 34.81 -17.34 3.59
CA ASP A 119 35.44 -16.26 2.82
C ASP A 119 35.90 -15.04 3.64
N GLU A 120 37.15 -14.64 3.39
CA GLU A 120 37.85 -13.43 3.89
C GLU A 120 37.20 -12.10 3.42
N ALA A 121 36.15 -12.18 2.60
CA ALA A 121 35.41 -11.05 2.05
C ALA A 121 34.19 -10.64 2.92
N THR A 122 34.38 -10.28 4.20
CA THR A 122 33.26 -10.45 5.17
C THR A 122 32.70 -9.23 5.91
N ALA A 123 33.41 -8.13 6.16
CA ALA A 123 32.80 -7.01 6.92
C ALA A 123 31.80 -6.18 6.09
N VAL A 124 32.19 -5.79 4.87
CA VAL A 124 31.35 -4.94 3.99
C VAL A 124 30.15 -5.71 3.44
N ALA A 125 30.32 -7.00 3.12
CA ALA A 125 29.24 -7.87 2.68
C ALA A 125 28.21 -8.10 3.79
N THR A 126 28.67 -8.35 5.02
CA THR A 126 27.78 -8.50 6.19
C THR A 126 27.01 -7.22 6.48
N ASP A 127 27.66 -6.06 6.50
CA ASP A 127 27.00 -4.77 6.71
C ASP A 127 25.93 -4.49 5.64
N LYS A 128 26.22 -4.82 4.38
CA LYS A 128 25.26 -4.69 3.28
C LYS A 128 24.02 -5.56 3.50
N VAL A 129 24.19 -6.84 3.84
CA VAL A 129 23.08 -7.77 4.07
C VAL A 129 22.27 -7.37 5.30
N VAL A 130 22.93 -6.97 6.40
CA VAL A 130 22.24 -6.47 7.60
C VAL A 130 21.38 -5.25 7.26
N LYS A 131 21.90 -4.28 6.50
CA LYS A 131 21.12 -3.12 6.04
C LYS A 131 19.93 -3.51 5.17
N GLN A 132 20.08 -4.51 4.29
CA GLN A 132 18.97 -5.01 3.49
C GLN A 132 17.89 -5.68 4.35
N LEU A 133 18.29 -6.50 5.33
CA LEU A 133 17.35 -7.13 6.26
C LEU A 133 16.62 -6.10 7.12
N GLN A 134 17.32 -5.10 7.67
CA GLN A 134 16.72 -3.99 8.42
C GLN A 134 15.74 -3.18 7.57
N TYR A 135 16.06 -2.96 6.29
CA TYR A 135 15.14 -2.29 5.37
C TYR A 135 13.85 -3.10 5.15
N LEU A 136 13.94 -4.43 5.02
CA LEU A 136 12.77 -5.30 4.88
C LEU A 136 11.95 -5.36 6.17
N ASP A 137 12.61 -5.35 7.32
CA ASP A 137 12.00 -5.31 8.65
C ASP A 137 11.16 -4.03 8.85
N GLU A 138 11.78 -2.86 8.61
CA GLU A 138 11.12 -1.55 8.61
C GLU A 138 9.92 -1.52 7.64
N LYS A 139 10.06 -2.13 6.46
CA LYS A 139 8.98 -2.21 5.47
C LYS A 139 7.83 -3.10 5.98
N GLY A 140 8.12 -4.21 6.64
CA GLY A 140 7.12 -5.06 7.27
C GLY A 140 6.38 -4.35 8.41
N HIS A 141 7.08 -3.58 9.23
CA HIS A 141 6.45 -2.73 10.26
C HIS A 141 5.51 -1.68 9.67
N LYS A 142 5.90 -1.00 8.59
CA LYS A 142 5.01 -0.05 7.88
C LYS A 142 3.76 -0.72 7.32
N LEU A 143 3.84 -1.96 6.86
CA LEU A 143 2.67 -2.73 6.43
C LEU A 143 1.75 -3.08 7.60
N LEU A 144 2.31 -3.41 8.77
CA LEU A 144 1.52 -3.62 9.99
C LEU A 144 0.82 -2.33 10.43
N GLU A 145 1.50 -1.19 10.42
CA GLU A 145 0.90 0.12 10.71
C GLU A 145 -0.24 0.44 9.73
N ALA A 146 -0.03 0.19 8.43
CA ALA A 146 -1.06 0.38 7.42
C ALA A 146 -2.28 -0.54 7.65
N LEU A 147 -2.07 -1.80 8.06
CA LEU A 147 -3.15 -2.73 8.44
C LEU A 147 -3.87 -2.33 9.73
N ASP A 148 -3.18 -1.66 10.63
CA ASP A 148 -3.76 -1.05 11.82
C ASP A 148 -4.61 0.17 11.48
N ASN A 149 -4.35 0.86 10.37
CA ASN A 149 -5.22 1.92 9.87
C ASN A 149 -6.48 1.40 9.13
N VAL A 150 -6.48 0.14 8.70
CA VAL A 150 -7.66 -0.55 8.16
C VAL A 150 -8.39 -1.31 9.27
N LYS A 151 -8.82 -0.61 10.33
CA LYS A 151 -9.64 -1.23 11.37
C LYS A 151 -11.05 -1.45 10.81
N THR A 152 -11.53 -2.68 10.87
CA THR A 152 -12.94 -3.01 10.58
C THR A 152 -13.90 -2.17 11.43
N HIS A 153 -13.51 -1.82 12.65
CA HIS A 153 -14.25 -0.88 13.50
C HIS A 153 -14.28 0.56 12.95
N GLY A 154 -13.19 1.04 12.33
CA GLY A 154 -13.14 2.38 11.73
C GLY A 154 -14.14 2.56 10.59
N ILE A 155 -14.42 1.49 9.84
CA ILE A 155 -15.47 1.48 8.81
C ILE A 155 -16.86 1.76 9.41
N LEU A 156 -17.15 1.12 10.54
CA LEU A 156 -18.43 1.26 11.21
C LEU A 156 -18.57 2.66 11.82
N LEU A 157 -17.49 3.21 12.39
CA LEU A 157 -17.47 4.59 12.88
C LEU A 157 -17.64 5.63 11.76
N GLU A 158 -17.02 5.41 10.60
CA GLU A 158 -17.22 6.29 9.44
C GLU A 158 -18.67 6.24 8.95
N PHE A 159 -19.27 5.05 8.97
CA PHE A 159 -20.68 4.88 8.64
C PHE A 159 -21.56 5.65 9.62
N THR A 160 -21.36 5.49 10.94
CA THR A 160 -22.18 6.15 11.97
C THR A 160 -21.99 7.67 12.00
N HIS A 161 -20.82 8.18 11.62
CA HIS A 161 -20.62 9.62 11.47
C HIS A 161 -21.48 10.22 10.34
N LYS A 162 -21.62 9.50 9.23
CA LYS A 162 -22.42 9.96 8.09
C LYS A 162 -23.91 9.69 8.26
N TYR A 163 -24.24 8.57 8.88
CA TYR A 163 -25.60 8.12 9.17
C TYR A 163 -25.66 7.79 10.66
N PRO A 164 -25.88 8.81 11.52
CA PRO A 164 -26.04 8.60 12.94
C PRO A 164 -27.09 7.54 13.21
N LEU A 165 -26.79 6.64 14.14
CA LEU A 165 -27.79 5.70 14.62
C LEU A 165 -28.91 6.53 15.28
N PRO A 166 -30.19 6.16 15.07
CA PRO A 166 -31.27 6.77 15.85
C PRO A 166 -30.97 6.57 17.34
N ASP A 167 -31.30 7.57 18.15
CA ASP A 167 -31.18 7.46 19.60
C ASP A 167 -31.88 6.19 20.04
N GLU A 168 -31.19 5.36 20.84
CA GLU A 168 -31.77 4.16 21.42
C GLU A 168 -32.99 4.61 22.23
N ALA A 169 -34.19 4.35 21.69
CA ALA A 169 -35.38 4.35 22.51
C ALA A 169 -35.10 3.33 23.62
N GLU A 170 -35.08 3.77 24.87
CA GLU A 170 -34.90 2.96 26.08
C GLU A 170 -35.65 1.63 25.92
N GLY A 171 -34.93 0.61 25.49
CA GLY A 171 -35.45 -0.67 25.06
C GLY A 171 -34.42 -1.67 25.49
N GLU A 172 -34.87 -2.60 26.33
CA GLU A 172 -34.11 -3.59 27.08
C GLU A 172 -32.78 -3.94 26.39
N ASP A 173 -31.67 -3.59 27.05
CA ASP A 173 -30.35 -4.12 26.72
C ASP A 173 -30.48 -5.64 26.64
N ASP A 174 -30.56 -6.16 25.41
CA ASP A 174 -30.68 -7.56 25.10
C ASP A 174 -29.41 -8.22 25.69
N ASP A 175 -29.54 -9.06 26.72
CA ASP A 175 -28.40 -9.70 27.44
C ASP A 175 -27.39 -10.39 26.48
N GLU A 176 -27.79 -10.64 25.23
CA GLU A 176 -26.94 -11.13 24.13
C GLU A 176 -25.89 -10.13 23.63
N ASP A 177 -26.15 -8.82 23.68
CA ASP A 177 -25.24 -7.80 23.17
C ASP A 177 -24.01 -7.64 24.08
N ASP A 178 -24.13 -7.88 25.38
CA ASP A 178 -23.03 -7.76 26.34
C ASP A 178 -21.93 -8.82 26.19
N VAL A 179 -22.21 -9.94 25.51
CA VAL A 179 -21.22 -10.98 25.22
C VAL A 179 -20.42 -10.65 23.95
N LEU A 180 -20.94 -9.79 23.08
CA LEU A 180 -20.35 -9.51 21.77
C LEU A 180 -19.24 -8.46 21.83
N PRO A 181 -18.17 -8.62 21.03
CA PRO A 181 -17.16 -7.58 20.87
C PRO A 181 -17.77 -6.24 20.42
N PRO A 182 -17.21 -5.09 20.83
CA PRO A 182 -17.79 -3.78 20.55
C PRO A 182 -18.09 -3.50 19.07
N GLN A 183 -17.21 -3.95 18.16
CA GLN A 183 -17.44 -3.80 16.72
C GLN A 183 -18.61 -4.65 16.19
N ASP A 184 -18.89 -5.80 16.81
CA ASP A 184 -19.93 -6.72 16.36
C ASP A 184 -21.30 -6.25 16.85
N ARG A 185 -21.37 -5.72 18.08
CA ARG A 185 -22.52 -4.93 18.56
C ARG A 185 -22.85 -3.76 17.64
N LEU A 186 -21.85 -2.96 17.31
CA LEU A 186 -22.04 -1.79 16.44
C LEU A 186 -22.53 -2.21 15.05
N LEU A 187 -22.04 -3.32 14.51
CA LEU A 187 -22.55 -3.88 13.26
C LEU A 187 -24.02 -4.32 13.38
N ARG A 188 -24.40 -5.02 14.46
CA ARG A 188 -25.79 -5.42 14.74
C ARG A 188 -26.71 -4.19 14.75
N ARG A 189 -26.32 -3.13 15.47
CA ARG A 189 -27.07 -1.86 15.53
C ARG A 189 -27.19 -1.17 14.17
N ILE A 190 -26.11 -1.09 13.40
CA ILE A 190 -26.11 -0.50 12.06
C ILE A 190 -27.04 -1.27 11.11
N THR A 191 -27.08 -2.59 11.24
CA THR A 191 -27.80 -3.48 10.31
C THR A 191 -29.20 -3.85 10.76
N ALA A 192 -29.64 -3.41 11.94
CA ALA A 192 -30.95 -3.73 12.52
C ALA A 192 -32.14 -3.28 11.64
N GLU A 193 -31.97 -2.20 10.87
CA GLU A 193 -33.02 -1.67 10.00
C GLU A 193 -33.04 -2.29 8.59
N PHE A 194 -32.05 -3.11 8.23
CA PHE A 194 -31.97 -3.71 6.89
C PHE A 194 -32.70 -5.05 6.85
N GLU A 195 -33.08 -5.46 5.64
CA GLU A 195 -33.61 -6.80 5.38
C GLU A 195 -32.63 -7.90 5.86
N ASP A 196 -33.16 -9.00 6.41
CA ASP A 196 -32.37 -10.10 6.96
C ASP A 196 -31.32 -10.64 5.98
N VAL A 197 -31.68 -10.76 4.69
CA VAL A 197 -30.77 -11.22 3.63
C VAL A 197 -29.57 -10.28 3.46
N ASP A 198 -29.78 -8.97 3.56
CA ASP A 198 -28.71 -7.99 3.48
C ASP A 198 -27.88 -7.97 4.76
N ARG A 199 -28.51 -8.13 5.94
CA ARG A 199 -27.85 -8.24 7.23
C ARG A 199 -26.91 -9.45 7.28
N GLU A 200 -27.37 -10.64 6.90
CA GLU A 200 -26.56 -11.86 6.82
C GLU A 200 -25.37 -11.69 5.87
N ARG A 201 -25.61 -11.10 4.69
CA ARG A 201 -24.56 -10.86 3.70
C ARG A 201 -23.51 -9.88 4.20
N ILE A 202 -23.92 -8.82 4.88
CA ILE A 202 -23.02 -7.83 5.47
C ILE A 202 -22.21 -8.46 6.59
N ALA A 203 -22.85 -9.21 7.49
CA ALA A 203 -22.18 -9.93 8.57
C ALA A 203 -21.11 -10.89 8.02
N ALA A 204 -21.44 -11.69 7.00
CA ALA A 204 -20.49 -12.58 6.36
C ALA A 204 -19.29 -11.84 5.73
N GLN A 205 -19.54 -10.70 5.07
CA GLN A 205 -18.47 -9.85 4.52
C GLN A 205 -17.58 -9.27 5.62
N PHE A 206 -18.16 -8.86 6.74
CA PHE A 206 -17.44 -8.31 7.88
C PHE A 206 -16.57 -9.36 8.58
N GLU A 207 -17.10 -10.56 8.79
CA GLU A 207 -16.33 -11.70 9.32
C GLU A 207 -15.16 -12.07 8.40
N ALA A 208 -15.39 -12.14 7.09
CA ALA A 208 -14.33 -12.40 6.12
C ALA A 208 -13.22 -11.34 6.17
N LEU A 209 -13.58 -10.06 6.30
CA LEU A 209 -12.60 -8.97 6.48
C LEU A 209 -11.78 -9.15 7.76
N LYS A 210 -12.42 -9.47 8.89
CA LYS A 210 -11.72 -9.74 10.16
C LYS A 210 -10.76 -10.92 10.03
N ALA A 211 -11.21 -12.02 9.43
CA ALA A 211 -10.41 -13.22 9.23
C ALA A 211 -9.19 -12.96 8.33
N ASN A 212 -9.38 -12.31 7.18
CA ASN A 212 -8.29 -11.98 6.25
C ASN A 212 -7.25 -11.06 6.89
N ARG A 213 -7.72 -10.00 7.58
CA ARG A 213 -6.82 -9.11 8.31
C ARG A 213 -6.01 -9.86 9.37
N LYS A 214 -6.66 -10.70 10.17
CA LYS A 214 -5.98 -11.50 11.20
C LYS A 214 -4.93 -12.43 10.59
N ALA A 215 -5.25 -13.10 9.49
CA ALA A 215 -4.33 -13.99 8.80
C ALA A 215 -3.10 -13.21 8.29
N LEU A 216 -3.30 -12.06 7.66
CA LEU A 216 -2.22 -11.22 7.14
C LEU A 216 -1.32 -10.66 8.25
N VAL A 217 -1.91 -10.14 9.34
CA VAL A 217 -1.14 -9.68 10.51
C VAL A 217 -0.31 -10.81 11.09
N THR A 218 -0.89 -12.01 11.23
CA THR A 218 -0.17 -13.18 11.76
C THR A 218 1.00 -13.57 10.86
N ALA A 219 0.79 -13.58 9.54
CA ALA A 219 1.84 -13.89 8.56
C ALA A 219 2.98 -12.85 8.56
N LEU A 220 2.65 -11.57 8.66
CA LEU A 220 3.63 -10.49 8.75
C LEU A 220 4.45 -10.56 10.04
N LEU A 221 3.81 -10.77 11.20
CA LEU A 221 4.51 -10.93 12.47
C LEU A 221 5.46 -12.13 12.46
N ALA A 222 5.04 -13.26 11.87
CA ALA A 222 5.92 -14.42 11.70
C ALA A 222 7.13 -14.12 10.78
N THR A 223 6.91 -13.31 9.74
CA THR A 223 7.98 -12.89 8.82
C THR A 223 8.97 -11.94 9.51
N LEU A 224 8.47 -10.99 10.29
CA LEU A 224 9.30 -10.05 11.07
C LEU A 224 10.12 -10.77 12.14
N ALA A 225 9.53 -11.69 12.90
CA ALA A 225 10.27 -12.47 13.88
C ALA A 225 11.45 -13.23 13.23
N ARG A 226 11.25 -13.80 12.04
CA ARG A 226 12.31 -14.46 11.27
C ARG A 226 13.41 -13.49 10.83
N LEU A 227 13.05 -12.27 10.42
CA LEU A 227 13.99 -11.21 10.07
C LEU A 227 14.83 -10.79 11.29
N GLU A 228 14.18 -10.54 12.43
CA GLU A 228 14.84 -10.17 13.69
C GLU A 228 15.86 -11.24 14.15
N ASP A 229 15.48 -12.51 14.12
CA ASP A 229 16.36 -13.64 14.46
C ASP A 229 17.60 -13.68 13.56
N MET A 230 17.42 -13.47 12.26
CA MET A 230 18.52 -13.46 11.30
C MET A 230 19.46 -12.27 11.48
N ILE A 231 18.90 -11.07 11.64
CA ILE A 231 19.67 -9.84 11.91
C ILE A 231 20.51 -10.05 13.17
N SER A 232 19.91 -10.58 14.23
CA SER A 232 20.58 -10.88 15.50
C SER A 232 21.72 -11.89 15.32
N SER A 233 21.50 -12.96 14.55
CA SER A 233 22.53 -13.95 14.24
C SER A 233 23.70 -13.35 13.47
N LEU A 234 23.45 -12.55 12.44
CA LEU A 234 24.50 -11.93 11.62
C LEU A 234 25.31 -10.91 12.42
N ILE A 235 24.66 -10.09 13.24
CA ILE A 235 25.34 -9.13 14.14
C ILE A 235 26.25 -9.88 15.12
N LYS A 236 25.81 -11.01 15.67
CA LYS A 236 26.64 -11.82 16.58
C LYS A 236 27.89 -12.35 15.88
N VAL A 237 27.74 -12.90 14.67
CA VAL A 237 28.87 -13.38 13.85
C VAL A 237 29.83 -12.23 13.56
N TYR A 238 29.32 -11.06 13.18
CA TYR A 238 30.13 -9.87 12.94
C TYR A 238 30.94 -9.43 14.16
N ARG A 239 30.33 -9.38 15.34
CA ARG A 239 31.02 -8.99 16.59
C ARG A 239 32.13 -9.97 16.95
N GLN A 240 31.86 -11.27 16.90
CA GLN A 240 32.84 -12.31 17.21
C GLN A 240 34.06 -12.24 16.27
N ARG A 241 33.84 -11.98 14.98
CA ARG A 241 34.94 -11.79 14.01
C ARG A 241 35.76 -10.54 14.31
N LYS A 242 35.10 -9.43 14.59
CA LYS A 242 35.79 -8.18 14.93
C LYS A 242 36.69 -8.33 16.16
N GLU A 243 36.18 -9.00 17.20
CA GLU A 243 36.97 -9.32 18.41
C GLU A 243 38.16 -10.24 18.08
N ALA A 244 37.97 -11.25 17.22
CA ALA A 244 39.06 -12.14 16.80
C ALA A 244 40.14 -11.41 15.98
N GLU A 245 39.76 -10.50 15.09
CA GLU A 245 40.69 -9.66 14.33
C GLU A 245 41.47 -8.70 15.24
N GLU A 246 40.80 -8.07 16.21
CA GLU A 246 41.44 -7.19 17.20
C GLU A 246 42.42 -7.96 18.08
N GLN A 247 42.08 -9.18 18.52
CA GLN A 247 42.97 -10.06 19.27
C GLN A 247 44.17 -10.51 18.43
N ALA A 248 43.96 -10.89 17.16
CA ALA A 248 45.04 -11.28 16.25
C ALA A 248 46.00 -10.11 15.99
N ARG A 249 45.48 -8.88 15.82
CA ARG A 249 46.29 -7.66 15.70
C ARG A 249 47.07 -7.34 16.97
N ALA A 250 46.44 -7.48 18.14
CA ALA A 250 47.10 -7.26 19.43
C ALA A 250 48.21 -8.30 19.68
N ALA A 251 48.01 -9.55 19.27
CA ALA A 251 49.00 -10.62 19.37
C ALA A 251 50.15 -10.49 18.34
N ALA A 252 49.87 -9.89 17.17
CA ALA A 252 50.87 -9.62 16.13
C ALA A 252 51.64 -8.31 16.34
N ALA A 253 51.16 -7.41 17.21
CA ALA A 253 51.92 -6.23 17.62
C ALA A 253 53.15 -6.70 18.42
N PRO A 254 54.38 -6.27 18.07
CA PRO A 254 55.57 -6.68 18.80
C PRO A 254 55.45 -6.23 20.26
N PRO A 255 55.97 -7.01 21.22
CA PRO A 255 56.00 -6.57 22.62
C PRO A 255 56.72 -5.22 22.66
N SER A 256 55.98 -4.18 23.02
CA SER A 256 56.54 -2.87 23.34
C SER A 256 57.71 -3.11 24.28
N SER A 257 58.89 -2.63 23.87
CA SER A 257 60.11 -2.58 24.66
C SER A 257 59.80 -2.15 26.10
N ALA A 258 59.73 -3.11 27.01
CA ALA A 258 59.87 -2.92 28.45
C ALA A 258 61.36 -2.95 28.82
N LEU A 259 62.18 -2.24 28.04
CA LEU A 259 63.59 -1.98 28.30
C LEU A 259 63.78 -0.45 28.22
N ASP A 260 63.58 0.17 29.37
CA ASP A 260 64.44 1.25 29.92
C ASP A 260 64.04 1.42 31.39
N GLY A 261 64.29 0.37 32.16
CA GLY A 261 64.54 0.46 33.59
C GLY A 261 66.04 0.26 33.78
N GLU A 262 66.66 1.20 34.50
CA GLU A 262 68.08 1.25 34.90
C GLU A 262 69.03 1.99 33.94
N ASP A 263 69.07 3.32 34.08
CA ASP A 263 70.34 3.94 34.45
C ASP A 263 70.10 5.06 35.47
N SER A 264 70.45 4.76 36.72
CA SER A 264 70.52 5.74 37.80
C SER A 264 71.93 6.31 37.84
N ALA A 265 72.05 7.65 37.81
CA ALA A 265 73.20 8.34 38.37
C ALA A 265 72.75 9.63 39.10
N PRO A 266 73.48 10.05 40.15
CA PRO A 266 72.90 10.64 41.35
C PRO A 266 72.89 12.17 41.40
N SER A 267 72.17 12.66 42.41
CA SER A 267 71.82 14.05 42.76
C SER A 267 72.95 15.09 42.81
N ALA A 268 72.57 16.36 42.62
CA ALA A 268 73.14 17.50 43.35
C ALA A 268 72.00 18.48 43.74
N PRO A 269 71.95 18.97 45.00
CA PRO A 269 70.91 19.87 45.49
C PRO A 269 71.37 21.35 45.47
N ALA A 270 70.43 22.26 45.27
CA ALA A 270 70.43 23.69 45.64
C ALA A 270 69.17 24.29 45.00
N GLU A 271 68.41 25.21 45.56
CA GLU A 271 68.40 25.94 46.82
C GLU A 271 66.96 26.49 46.92
N GLU A 272 66.56 26.82 48.13
CA GLU A 272 65.30 27.49 48.48
C GLU A 272 65.12 28.79 47.69
N ASP A 273 63.89 29.12 47.30
CA ASP A 273 63.43 30.51 47.44
C ASP A 273 61.92 30.58 47.64
N GLU A 274 61.55 31.03 48.84
CA GLU A 274 60.25 31.58 49.19
C GLU A 274 59.98 32.83 48.36
N VAL A 275 58.82 32.95 47.69
CA VAL A 275 58.08 34.23 47.71
C VAL A 275 56.57 33.98 47.62
N GLN A 276 55.89 34.56 48.59
CA GLN A 276 54.44 34.65 48.83
C GLN A 276 53.66 35.44 47.77
N ALA A 277 52.35 35.12 47.70
CA ALA A 277 51.17 36.01 47.64
C ALA A 277 50.18 35.62 46.53
#